data_AF-A0A9E1I3R6-F1
#
_entry.id   AF-A0A9E1I3R6-F1
#
_cell.length_a   1.000
_cell.length_b   1.000
_cell.length_c   1.000
_cell.angle_alpha   90.00
_cell.angle_beta   90.00
_cell.angle_gamma   90.00
#
_symmetry.space_group_name_H-M   'P 1'
#
loop_
_entity.id
_entity.type
_entity.pdbx_description
1 polymer ?
#
loop_
_entity_poly.entity_id
_entity_poly.type
_entity_poly.pdbx_seq_one_letter_code
_entity_poly.pdbx_strand_id
1 'polypeptide(L)'
;MKKRRTIIVCICILAAAAFTLALALPKKSYAAIGRNARKHYVEYETRHSDPQDEPAKDEDNDSSEFWFPVPEGYLNKKTDEKKYVSSINPDDTPEQWDALEDAVQMREVSQIPADILETVSTDELVLYCMNYNLFIDFMLFDTMQDGMENVRSDYNGIRELMTRPDAAESLIRLYKLYDLDEQKARDSVGCIRLRYLEAMLCMPEILNSLTVKQAKELAAACAQKISKIVNDENSPYSLSTTMYLAAVSQYAASEEFAEIVNASSGAKRYIEEGILVPDEISDDTLGRIVSYFQEL
;
A
#
# COMPACT_ATOMS: atom_id res chain seq x y z
N MET A 1 31.08 8.65 -6.87
CA MET A 1 30.10 9.72 -6.54
C MET A 1 29.10 9.18 -5.52
N LYS A 2 28.63 9.99 -4.57
CA LYS A 2 27.64 9.58 -3.55
C LYS A 2 26.22 9.59 -4.16
N LYS A 3 25.57 8.42 -4.30
CA LYS A 3 24.11 8.26 -4.45
C LYS A 3 23.74 6.75 -4.38
N ARG A 4 23.28 6.31 -3.20
CA ARG A 4 22.55 5.05 -2.88
C ARG A 4 22.42 4.97 -1.34
N ARG A 5 21.63 5.88 -0.77
CA ARG A 5 21.29 6.00 0.67
C ARG A 5 19.90 6.66 0.76
N THR A 6 18.85 5.94 0.40
CA THR A 6 17.48 6.50 0.34
C THR A 6 16.35 5.46 0.56
N ILE A 7 16.66 4.23 0.97
CA ILE A 7 15.75 3.07 1.01
C ILE A 7 16.27 2.18 2.16
N ILE A 8 15.57 1.76 3.24
CA ILE A 8 14.28 2.07 3.91
C ILE A 8 14.60 2.00 5.44
N VAL A 9 14.18 2.84 6.41
CA VAL A 9 13.20 3.94 6.56
C VAL A 9 11.77 3.54 7.02
N CYS A 10 11.55 3.50 8.35
CA CYS A 10 10.27 3.53 9.13
C CYS A 10 9.78 2.25 9.85
N ILE A 11 9.95 2.21 11.19
CA ILE A 11 8.96 1.68 12.17
C ILE A 11 8.94 2.68 13.35
N CYS A 12 7.80 3.23 13.79
CA CYS A 12 7.16 2.84 15.06
C CYS A 12 5.86 3.62 15.34
N ILE A 13 5.28 4.30 14.33
CA ILE A 13 4.10 5.15 14.54
C ILE A 13 2.85 4.30 14.87
N LEU A 14 2.78 3.06 14.37
CA LEU A 14 1.64 2.15 14.56
C LEU A 14 1.97 0.85 15.31
N ALA A 15 3.22 0.36 15.28
CA ALA A 15 3.63 -0.81 16.07
C ALA A 15 3.49 -0.60 17.59
N ALA A 16 3.58 0.65 18.06
CA ALA A 16 3.34 1.04 19.45
C ALA A 16 1.85 1.03 19.87
N ALA A 17 0.91 0.79 18.94
CA ALA A 17 -0.49 0.51 19.26
C ALA A 17 -0.76 -1.00 19.45
N ALA A 18 0.07 -1.87 18.86
CA ALA A 18 -0.09 -3.32 18.94
C ALA A 18 0.69 -3.96 20.11
N PHE A 19 1.77 -3.34 20.58
CA PHE A 19 2.46 -3.81 21.79
C PHE A 19 1.78 -3.29 23.06
N THR A 20 1.22 -4.24 23.80
CA THR A 20 0.64 -4.06 25.14
C THR A 20 1.66 -3.55 26.16
N LEU A 21 1.77 -2.23 26.28
CA LEU A 21 2.19 -1.61 27.54
C LEU A 21 1.12 -0.65 28.08
N ALA A 22 0.00 -1.26 28.48
CA ALA A 22 -0.90 -0.73 29.49
C ALA A 22 -0.24 -0.70 30.88
N LEU A 23 0.94 -0.07 30.99
CA LEU A 23 1.51 0.38 32.26
C LEU A 23 1.23 1.87 32.40
N ALA A 24 0.08 2.17 33.02
CA ALA A 24 -0.30 3.43 33.64
C ALA A 24 0.75 4.56 33.53
N LEU A 25 0.82 5.20 32.36
CA LEU A 25 1.55 6.44 32.17
C LEU A 25 0.56 7.58 32.45
N PRO A 26 0.50 8.15 33.68
CA PRO A 26 -0.58 9.06 34.10
C PRO A 26 -0.65 10.32 33.21
N LYS A 27 -1.57 10.32 32.24
CA LYS A 27 -1.80 11.39 31.23
C LYS A 27 -0.47 12.07 30.82
N LYS A 28 0.52 11.24 30.49
CA LYS A 28 1.94 11.63 30.48
C LYS A 28 2.34 12.17 29.11
N SER A 29 2.59 13.49 29.05
CA SER A 29 3.38 14.22 28.04
C SER A 29 3.60 13.51 26.70
N TYR A 30 2.99 14.01 25.61
CA TYR A 30 3.24 13.50 24.26
C TYR A 30 4.74 13.42 23.94
N ALA A 31 5.55 14.40 24.34
CA ALA A 31 7.01 14.33 24.21
C ALA A 31 7.66 13.08 24.85
N ALA A 32 7.10 12.49 25.90
CA ALA A 32 7.57 11.21 26.44
C ALA A 32 7.16 10.02 25.57
N ILE A 33 5.95 10.03 25.00
CA ILE A 33 5.46 9.04 24.05
C ILE A 33 6.31 9.07 22.77
N GLY A 34 6.56 10.26 22.20
CA GLY A 34 7.39 10.43 21.02
C GLY A 34 8.85 10.04 21.23
N ARG A 35 9.47 10.38 22.38
CA ARG A 35 10.80 9.85 22.72
C ARG A 35 10.84 8.32 22.74
N ASN A 36 9.79 7.68 23.26
CA ASN A 36 9.69 6.23 23.28
C ASN A 36 9.56 5.66 21.84
N ALA A 37 8.71 6.27 21.00
CA ALA A 37 8.56 5.88 19.60
C ALA A 37 9.86 6.07 18.80
N ARG A 38 10.57 7.19 18.99
CA ARG A 38 11.89 7.45 18.37
C ARG A 38 12.94 6.44 18.82
N LYS A 39 12.96 6.06 20.10
CA LYS A 39 13.89 5.03 20.59
C LYS A 39 13.69 3.70 19.87
N HIS A 40 12.44 3.23 19.78
CA HIS A 40 12.12 1.98 19.08
C HIS A 40 12.40 2.06 17.57
N TYR A 41 12.22 3.23 16.93
CA TYR A 41 12.64 3.48 15.55
C TYR A 41 14.14 3.20 15.36
N VAL A 42 15.00 3.79 16.20
CA VAL A 42 16.46 3.62 16.11
C VAL A 42 16.88 2.17 16.39
N GLU A 43 16.20 1.48 17.32
CA GLU A 43 16.42 0.06 17.61
C GLU A 43 16.00 -0.86 16.46
N TYR A 44 14.96 -0.51 15.70
CA TYR A 44 14.62 -1.23 14.47
C TYR A 44 15.60 -0.94 13.34
N GLU A 45 15.90 0.33 13.07
CA GLU A 45 16.85 0.76 12.05
C GLU A 45 18.20 0.07 12.23
N THR A 46 18.72 0.03 13.47
CA THR A 46 19.98 -0.65 13.79
C THR A 46 19.95 -2.15 13.48
N ARG A 47 18.80 -2.83 13.65
CA ARG A 47 18.66 -4.27 13.34
C ARG A 47 18.60 -4.57 11.84
N HIS A 48 18.10 -3.65 11.02
CA HIS A 48 17.82 -3.87 9.59
C HIS A 48 18.70 -3.00 8.67
N SER A 49 19.76 -2.40 9.22
CA SER A 49 20.78 -1.66 8.48
C SER A 49 22.03 -2.50 8.12
N ASP A 50 22.08 -3.78 8.50
CA ASP A 50 23.23 -4.63 8.23
C ASP A 50 23.20 -5.10 6.76
N PRO A 51 24.23 -4.85 5.91
CA PRO A 51 24.13 -5.05 4.46
C PRO A 51 24.17 -6.51 3.98
N GLN A 52 23.82 -7.49 4.83
CA GLN A 52 23.95 -8.93 4.56
C GLN A 52 22.68 -9.62 4.05
N ASP A 53 21.57 -8.90 3.91
CA ASP A 53 20.49 -9.33 3.04
C ASP A 53 20.97 -9.22 1.57
N GLU A 54 21.68 -10.24 1.11
CA GLU A 54 21.68 -10.55 -0.32
C GLU A 54 20.21 -10.62 -0.75
N PRO A 55 19.81 -10.00 -1.88
CA PRO A 55 18.48 -10.25 -2.41
C PRO A 55 18.34 -11.77 -2.55
N ALA A 56 17.29 -12.32 -1.93
CA ALA A 56 16.99 -13.74 -2.08
C ALA A 56 17.06 -14.04 -3.57
N LYS A 57 17.85 -15.06 -3.95
CA LYS A 57 17.96 -15.42 -5.35
C LYS A 57 16.56 -15.60 -5.90
N ASP A 58 16.30 -14.99 -7.04
CA ASP A 58 15.15 -15.31 -7.86
C ASP A 58 15.30 -16.79 -8.24
N GLU A 59 14.78 -17.68 -7.40
CA GLU A 59 14.47 -19.03 -7.82
C GLU A 59 13.29 -18.87 -8.78
N ASP A 60 13.54 -19.14 -10.06
CA ASP A 60 12.55 -19.16 -11.13
C ASP A 60 11.43 -20.16 -10.77
N ASN A 61 10.50 -19.72 -9.93
CA ASN A 61 9.37 -20.53 -9.51
C ASN A 61 8.31 -20.48 -10.59
N ASP A 62 8.53 -21.31 -11.61
CA ASP A 62 7.70 -21.65 -12.78
C ASP A 62 6.33 -22.26 -12.41
N SER A 63 5.73 -21.80 -11.31
CA SER A 63 4.45 -22.22 -10.76
C SER A 63 3.62 -21.06 -10.16
N SER A 64 4.09 -19.82 -10.24
CA SER A 64 3.28 -18.67 -9.81
C SER A 64 2.17 -18.37 -10.79
N GLU A 65 0.93 -18.56 -10.36
CA GLU A 65 -0.25 -18.14 -11.09
C GLU A 65 -0.29 -16.60 -11.19
N PHE A 66 -0.20 -16.04 -12.39
CA PHE A 66 -0.20 -14.58 -12.60
C PHE A 66 -1.53 -13.89 -12.25
N TRP A 67 -2.63 -14.62 -12.13
CA TRP A 67 -3.89 -14.01 -11.67
C TRP A 67 -3.81 -13.67 -10.18
N PHE A 68 -4.30 -12.49 -9.81
CA PHE A 68 -4.43 -12.07 -8.42
C PHE A 68 -5.39 -13.03 -7.67
N PRO A 69 -4.90 -13.81 -6.67
CA PRO A 69 -5.73 -14.78 -5.98
C PRO A 69 -6.70 -14.05 -5.06
N VAL A 70 -7.98 -14.07 -5.40
CA VAL A 70 -8.98 -13.20 -4.79
C VAL A 70 -9.21 -13.60 -3.33
N PRO A 71 -9.23 -12.65 -2.38
CA PRO A 71 -9.59 -12.95 -1.00
C PRO A 71 -11.01 -13.49 -0.87
N GLU A 72 -11.20 -14.48 0.02
CA GLU A 72 -12.52 -15.06 0.26
C GLU A 72 -13.50 -13.97 0.75
N GLY A 73 -14.72 -14.00 0.22
CA GLY A 73 -15.76 -13.03 0.56
C GLY A 73 -15.63 -11.65 -0.10
N TYR A 74 -14.62 -11.40 -0.95
CA TYR A 74 -14.56 -10.13 -1.70
C TYR A 74 -15.72 -9.98 -2.69
N LEU A 75 -15.94 -11.03 -3.50
CA LEU A 75 -17.11 -11.16 -4.37
C LEU A 75 -18.17 -12.06 -3.74
N ASN A 76 -19.43 -11.70 -3.90
CA ASN A 76 -20.61 -12.42 -3.36
C ASN A 76 -20.88 -13.79 -4.01
N LYS A 77 -19.99 -14.28 -4.89
CA LYS A 77 -20.14 -15.53 -5.65
C LYS A 77 -18.77 -16.20 -5.80
N LYS A 78 -18.74 -17.54 -5.87
CA LYS A 78 -17.56 -18.26 -6.33
C LYS A 78 -17.25 -17.81 -7.75
N THR A 79 -16.03 -17.35 -7.97
CA THR A 79 -15.66 -16.63 -9.20
C THR A 79 -14.55 -17.38 -9.93
N ASP A 80 -14.57 -17.28 -11.25
CA ASP A 80 -13.45 -17.67 -12.11
C ASP A 80 -12.47 -16.49 -12.15
N GLU A 81 -11.32 -16.61 -11.47
CA GLU A 81 -10.35 -15.51 -11.32
C GLU A 81 -9.76 -15.11 -12.69
N LYS A 82 -9.70 -16.07 -13.63
CA LYS A 82 -9.30 -15.85 -15.04
C LYS A 82 -10.29 -14.99 -15.83
N LYS A 83 -11.47 -14.65 -15.29
CA LYS A 83 -12.36 -13.65 -15.91
C LYS A 83 -11.69 -12.27 -16.00
N TYR A 84 -10.80 -11.94 -15.05
CA TYR A 84 -10.30 -10.57 -14.86
C TYR A 84 -8.90 -10.31 -15.44
N VAL A 85 -8.29 -11.29 -16.12
CA VAL A 85 -7.06 -11.10 -16.89
C VAL A 85 -7.37 -10.70 -18.35
N SER A 86 -6.42 -10.09 -19.04
CA SER A 86 -6.53 -9.84 -20.49
C SER A 86 -6.38 -11.14 -21.29
N SER A 87 -6.96 -11.18 -22.48
CA SER A 87 -6.91 -12.34 -23.37
C SER A 87 -5.52 -12.61 -23.98
N ILE A 88 -4.62 -11.61 -23.95
CA ILE A 88 -3.19 -11.79 -24.17
C ILE A 88 -2.49 -11.30 -22.90
N ASN A 89 -1.82 -12.22 -22.20
CA ASN A 89 -1.07 -11.99 -20.97
C ASN A 89 0.16 -12.95 -20.93
N PRO A 90 1.19 -12.67 -20.11
CA PRO A 90 2.45 -13.42 -20.10
C PRO A 90 2.33 -14.91 -19.74
N ASP A 91 1.24 -15.37 -19.12
CA ASP A 91 1.17 -16.67 -18.45
C ASP A 91 0.16 -17.64 -19.08
N ASP A 92 -1.05 -17.17 -19.39
CA ASP A 92 -2.03 -17.97 -20.15
C ASP A 92 -1.69 -18.03 -21.65
N THR A 93 -0.97 -17.02 -22.17
CA THR A 93 -0.65 -16.87 -23.60
C THR A 93 0.78 -16.38 -23.87
N PRO A 94 1.83 -17.00 -23.28
CA PRO A 94 3.21 -16.53 -23.41
C PRO A 94 3.66 -16.33 -24.86
N GLU A 95 3.34 -17.26 -25.77
CA GLU A 95 3.71 -17.14 -27.19
C GLU A 95 3.12 -15.90 -27.88
N GLN A 96 1.96 -15.42 -27.44
CA GLN A 96 1.33 -14.21 -27.99
C GLN A 96 1.85 -12.94 -27.32
N TRP A 97 2.25 -13.03 -26.06
CA TRP A 97 2.84 -11.93 -25.31
C TRP A 97 4.28 -11.65 -25.75
N ASP A 98 5.09 -12.69 -25.91
CA ASP A 98 6.48 -12.60 -26.40
C ASP A 98 6.59 -12.15 -27.87
N ALA A 99 5.48 -12.24 -28.62
CA ALA A 99 5.38 -11.76 -30.00
C ALA A 99 5.08 -10.25 -30.10
N LEU A 100 4.80 -9.55 -28.99
CA LEU A 100 4.55 -8.12 -28.95
C LEU A 100 5.87 -7.35 -29.13
N GLU A 101 5.90 -6.43 -30.08
CA GLU A 101 7.16 -5.76 -30.50
C GLU A 101 7.65 -4.71 -29.49
N ASP A 102 6.73 -4.09 -28.74
CA ASP A 102 7.04 -3.03 -27.80
C ASP A 102 6.01 -2.87 -26.66
N ALA A 103 6.34 -1.97 -25.73
CA ALA A 103 5.50 -1.64 -24.59
C ALA A 103 4.21 -0.85 -24.96
N VAL A 104 4.04 -0.38 -26.19
CA VAL A 104 2.76 0.20 -26.66
C VAL A 104 1.80 -0.95 -26.96
N GLN A 105 2.25 -1.96 -27.71
CA GLN A 105 1.44 -3.16 -28.00
C GLN A 105 1.06 -3.90 -26.70
N MET A 106 1.98 -4.02 -25.74
CA MET A 106 1.67 -4.56 -24.40
C MET A 106 0.57 -3.78 -23.67
N ARG A 107 0.59 -2.44 -23.71
CA ARG A 107 -0.49 -1.62 -23.13
C ARG A 107 -1.81 -1.80 -23.87
N GLU A 108 -1.79 -1.88 -25.20
CA GLU A 108 -2.98 -2.04 -26.05
C GLU A 108 -3.71 -3.35 -25.75
N VAL A 109 -3.00 -4.48 -25.71
CA VAL A 109 -3.62 -5.79 -25.39
C VAL A 109 -4.08 -5.92 -23.93
N SER A 110 -3.53 -5.07 -23.05
CA SER A 110 -3.88 -5.04 -21.63
C SER A 110 -5.14 -4.21 -21.31
N GLN A 111 -5.68 -3.44 -22.25
CA GLN A 111 -6.88 -2.62 -21.99
C GLN A 111 -8.12 -3.48 -21.75
N ILE A 112 -9.00 -3.04 -20.84
CA ILE A 112 -10.33 -3.65 -20.68
C ILE A 112 -11.19 -3.30 -21.91
N PRO A 113 -11.85 -4.27 -22.57
CA PRO A 113 -12.81 -3.99 -23.64
C PRO A 113 -13.91 -3.02 -23.19
N ALA A 114 -14.32 -2.09 -24.05
CA ALA A 114 -15.24 -1.01 -23.66
C ALA A 114 -16.63 -1.52 -23.21
N ASP A 115 -17.14 -2.56 -23.86
CA ASP A 115 -18.40 -3.24 -23.51
C ASP A 115 -18.35 -3.93 -22.13
N ILE A 116 -17.18 -4.42 -21.74
CA ILE A 116 -16.91 -4.94 -20.39
C ILE A 116 -16.83 -3.75 -19.41
N LEU A 117 -16.04 -2.72 -19.73
CA LEU A 117 -15.79 -1.56 -18.87
C LEU A 117 -17.08 -0.83 -18.46
N GLU A 118 -18.01 -0.65 -19.41
CA GLU A 118 -19.33 -0.03 -19.21
C GLU A 118 -20.29 -0.86 -18.36
N THR A 119 -20.04 -2.17 -18.18
CA THR A 119 -21.02 -3.10 -17.56
C THR A 119 -20.54 -3.79 -16.28
N VAL A 120 -19.23 -3.83 -16.01
CA VAL A 120 -18.68 -4.45 -14.79
C VAL A 120 -19.00 -3.64 -13.53
N SER A 121 -19.26 -4.35 -12.43
CA SER A 121 -19.36 -3.72 -11.11
C SER A 121 -18.00 -3.15 -10.65
N THR A 122 -17.99 -2.23 -9.68
CA THR A 122 -16.75 -1.61 -9.18
C THR A 122 -15.82 -2.64 -8.53
N ASP A 123 -16.35 -3.65 -7.85
CA ASP A 123 -15.56 -4.78 -7.33
C ASP A 123 -14.87 -5.57 -8.45
N GLU A 124 -15.59 -5.87 -9.53
CA GLU A 124 -15.03 -6.56 -10.69
C GLU A 124 -13.98 -5.72 -11.41
N LEU A 125 -14.19 -4.40 -11.49
CA LEU A 125 -13.21 -3.48 -12.04
C LEU A 125 -11.93 -3.43 -11.19
N VAL A 126 -12.04 -3.44 -9.85
CA VAL A 126 -10.87 -3.55 -8.97
C VAL A 126 -10.10 -4.84 -9.27
N LEU A 127 -10.77 -5.97 -9.55
CA LEU A 127 -10.07 -7.20 -9.94
C LEU A 127 -9.39 -7.12 -11.30
N TYR A 128 -10.00 -6.47 -12.31
CA TYR A 128 -9.28 -6.15 -13.56
C TYR A 128 -8.05 -5.28 -13.28
N CYS A 129 -8.17 -4.27 -12.40
CA CYS A 129 -7.07 -3.38 -12.04
C CYS A 129 -5.92 -4.12 -11.35
N MET A 130 -6.21 -5.04 -10.43
CA MET A 130 -5.21 -5.90 -9.79
C MET A 130 -4.52 -6.84 -10.79
N ASN A 131 -5.22 -7.25 -11.86
CA ASN A 131 -4.74 -8.16 -12.90
C ASN A 131 -4.15 -7.47 -14.15
N TYR A 132 -3.88 -6.16 -14.08
CA TYR A 132 -3.25 -5.43 -15.18
C TYR A 132 -1.82 -5.96 -15.42
N ASN A 133 -1.48 -6.40 -16.64
CA ASN A 133 -0.18 -7.04 -16.94
C ASN A 133 1.04 -6.21 -16.54
N LEU A 134 0.96 -4.89 -16.71
CA LEU A 134 2.04 -3.96 -16.42
C LEU A 134 1.84 -3.27 -15.05
N PHE A 135 1.15 -3.90 -14.10
CA PHE A 135 0.92 -3.33 -12.76
C PHE A 135 2.24 -2.98 -12.04
N ILE A 136 3.32 -3.69 -12.35
CA ILE A 136 4.65 -3.48 -11.78
C ILE A 136 5.33 -2.19 -12.26
N ASP A 137 4.91 -1.61 -13.40
CA ASP A 137 5.55 -0.43 -14.00
C ASP A 137 5.51 0.80 -13.08
N PHE A 138 4.57 0.87 -12.13
CA PHE A 138 4.54 1.93 -11.12
C PHE A 138 5.82 2.00 -10.26
N MET A 139 6.59 0.91 -10.17
CA MET A 139 7.85 0.87 -9.43
C MET A 139 9.05 1.42 -10.22
N LEU A 140 8.90 1.76 -11.51
CA LEU A 140 9.98 2.27 -12.36
C LEU A 140 10.26 3.77 -12.15
N PHE A 141 9.50 4.44 -11.28
CA PHE A 141 9.50 5.89 -11.08
C PHE A 141 10.09 6.28 -9.71
N ASP A 142 10.58 7.52 -9.60
CA ASP A 142 11.20 8.05 -8.37
C ASP A 142 10.19 8.15 -7.20
N THR A 143 8.89 8.30 -7.49
CA THR A 143 7.81 8.31 -6.50
C THR A 143 6.69 7.34 -6.88
N MET A 144 5.96 6.84 -5.89
CA MET A 144 4.80 5.97 -6.09
C MET A 144 3.65 6.70 -6.79
N GLN A 145 3.53 8.00 -6.54
CA GLN A 145 2.53 8.89 -7.12
C GLN A 145 2.78 9.07 -8.63
N ASP A 146 4.01 9.37 -9.03
CA ASP A 146 4.40 9.47 -10.44
C ASP A 146 4.17 8.12 -11.15
N GLY A 147 4.52 7.01 -10.51
CA GLY A 147 4.30 5.67 -11.04
C GLY A 147 2.82 5.34 -11.27
N MET A 148 1.96 5.61 -10.28
CA MET A 148 0.52 5.41 -10.44
C MET A 148 -0.12 6.36 -11.45
N GLU A 149 0.39 7.58 -11.60
CA GLU A 149 -0.10 8.51 -12.64
C GLU A 149 0.22 7.99 -14.04
N ASN A 150 1.40 7.43 -14.26
CA ASN A 150 1.76 6.81 -15.54
C ASN A 150 0.91 5.56 -15.82
N VAL A 151 0.73 4.67 -14.84
CA VAL A 151 -0.17 3.51 -14.98
C VAL A 151 -1.63 3.96 -15.26
N ARG A 152 -2.12 5.01 -14.61
CA ARG A 152 -3.46 5.59 -14.87
C ARG A 152 -3.58 6.19 -16.28
N SER A 153 -2.53 6.87 -16.75
CA SER A 153 -2.47 7.40 -18.11
C SER A 153 -2.59 6.25 -19.11
N ASP A 154 -1.82 5.19 -18.91
CA ASP A 154 -1.65 4.10 -19.88
C ASP A 154 -2.77 3.06 -19.86
N TYR A 155 -3.50 2.90 -18.74
CA TYR A 155 -4.49 1.85 -18.57
C TYR A 155 -5.90 2.36 -18.24
N ASN A 156 -6.88 1.97 -19.08
CA ASN A 156 -8.26 2.41 -18.96
C ASN A 156 -8.97 1.91 -17.68
N GLY A 157 -8.58 0.76 -17.11
CA GLY A 157 -9.22 0.23 -15.90
C GLY A 157 -9.02 1.12 -14.69
N ILE A 158 -7.77 1.55 -14.42
CA ILE A 158 -7.47 2.48 -13.32
C ILE A 158 -8.13 3.84 -13.58
N ARG A 159 -8.09 4.32 -14.84
CA ARG A 159 -8.71 5.59 -15.24
C ARG A 159 -10.22 5.61 -14.96
N GLU A 160 -10.93 4.54 -15.33
CA GLU A 160 -12.35 4.34 -15.03
C GLU A 160 -12.58 4.24 -13.51
N LEU A 161 -11.79 3.44 -12.79
CA LEU A 161 -11.95 3.20 -11.35
C LEU A 161 -11.89 4.50 -10.55
N MET A 162 -10.97 5.41 -10.90
CA MET A 162 -10.85 6.72 -10.25
C MET A 162 -12.06 7.66 -10.49
N THR A 163 -12.97 7.34 -11.41
CA THR A 163 -14.23 8.09 -11.60
C THR A 163 -15.41 7.54 -10.80
N ARG A 164 -15.30 6.32 -10.25
CA ARG A 164 -16.44 5.63 -9.63
C ARG A 164 -16.65 6.07 -8.18
N PRO A 165 -17.87 6.49 -7.79
CA PRO A 165 -18.14 7.04 -6.45
C PRO A 165 -18.04 6.00 -5.32
N ASP A 166 -18.06 4.71 -5.64
CA ASP A 166 -17.93 3.57 -4.72
C ASP A 166 -16.54 2.90 -4.77
N ALA A 167 -15.58 3.44 -5.53
CA ALA A 167 -14.23 2.90 -5.67
C ALA A 167 -13.50 2.79 -4.33
N ALA A 168 -13.60 3.83 -3.49
CA ALA A 168 -12.99 3.85 -2.16
C ALA A 168 -13.53 2.73 -1.25
N GLU A 169 -14.84 2.45 -1.28
CA GLU A 169 -15.43 1.36 -0.50
C GLU A 169 -14.98 -0.02 -1.02
N SER A 170 -14.93 -0.19 -2.34
CA SER A 170 -14.52 -1.44 -3.00
C SER A 170 -13.04 -1.75 -2.73
N LEU A 171 -12.15 -0.76 -2.81
CA LEU A 171 -10.72 -0.89 -2.52
C LEU A 171 -10.46 -1.15 -1.01
N ILE A 172 -11.14 -0.43 -0.11
CA ILE A 172 -11.01 -0.65 1.34
C ILE A 172 -11.50 -2.05 1.72
N ARG A 173 -12.60 -2.54 1.13
CA ARG A 173 -13.08 -3.92 1.32
C ARG A 173 -12.03 -4.94 0.89
N LEU A 174 -11.43 -4.78 -0.29
CA LEU A 174 -10.37 -5.68 -0.75
C LEU A 174 -9.18 -5.67 0.22
N TYR A 175 -8.72 -4.47 0.59
CA TYR A 175 -7.58 -4.29 1.48
C TYR A 175 -7.79 -4.87 2.88
N LYS A 176 -9.03 -4.83 3.40
CA LYS A 176 -9.39 -5.46 4.68
C LYS A 176 -9.40 -6.99 4.60
N LEU A 177 -9.76 -7.57 3.46
CA LEU A 177 -9.77 -9.02 3.23
C LEU A 177 -8.40 -9.57 2.81
N TYR A 178 -7.47 -8.71 2.38
CA TYR A 178 -6.10 -9.09 2.02
C TYR A 178 -5.32 -9.59 3.24
N ASP A 179 -5.34 -10.89 3.55
CA ASP A 179 -4.46 -11.48 4.57
C ASP A 179 -3.05 -11.73 4.01
N LEU A 180 -2.03 -11.32 4.77
CA LEU A 180 -0.64 -11.38 4.34
C LEU A 180 -0.08 -12.81 4.22
N ASP A 181 -0.55 -13.77 5.02
CA ASP A 181 -0.03 -15.14 4.96
C ASP A 181 -0.70 -15.91 3.83
N GLU A 182 -2.02 -15.78 3.68
CA GLU A 182 -2.77 -16.39 2.58
C GLU A 182 -2.34 -15.89 1.21
N GLN A 183 -1.96 -14.61 1.12
CA GLN A 183 -1.46 -14.01 -0.12
C GLN A 183 0.01 -14.41 -0.36
N LYS A 184 0.89 -14.36 0.64
CA LYS A 184 2.27 -14.89 0.55
C LYS A 184 2.32 -16.38 0.15
N ALA A 185 1.28 -17.16 0.48
CA ALA A 185 1.18 -18.57 0.13
C ALA A 185 0.58 -18.85 -1.27
N ARG A 186 -0.08 -17.87 -1.91
CA ARG A 186 -0.75 -18.02 -3.21
C ARG A 186 -0.19 -17.14 -4.33
N ASP A 187 0.51 -16.06 -4.00
CA ASP A 187 1.01 -15.05 -4.93
C ASP A 187 2.49 -14.78 -4.66
N SER A 188 3.36 -15.19 -5.59
CA SER A 188 4.82 -14.95 -5.51
C SER A 188 5.18 -13.47 -5.51
N VAL A 189 4.34 -12.63 -6.12
CA VAL A 189 4.48 -11.17 -6.21
C VAL A 189 3.50 -10.44 -5.26
N GLY A 190 2.94 -11.15 -4.27
CA GLY A 190 1.96 -10.61 -3.34
C GLY A 190 2.45 -9.38 -2.57
N CYS A 191 3.74 -9.25 -2.28
CA CYS A 191 4.29 -8.03 -1.67
C CYS A 191 4.23 -6.81 -2.60
N ILE A 192 4.39 -7.01 -3.90
CA ILE A 192 4.26 -5.97 -4.94
C ILE A 192 2.77 -5.65 -5.14
N ARG A 193 1.89 -6.65 -5.16
CA ARG A 193 0.43 -6.43 -5.26
C ARG A 193 -0.15 -5.68 -4.07
N LEU A 194 0.27 -5.99 -2.85
CA LEU A 194 -0.14 -5.20 -1.68
C LEU A 194 0.27 -3.74 -1.88
N ARG A 195 1.51 -3.48 -2.29
CA ARG A 195 2.01 -2.13 -2.53
C ARG A 195 1.24 -1.41 -3.64
N TYR A 196 0.86 -2.10 -4.71
CA TYR A 196 0.04 -1.56 -5.80
C TYR A 196 -1.40 -1.24 -5.34
N LEU A 197 -2.01 -2.10 -4.52
CA LEU A 197 -3.31 -1.84 -3.89
C LEU A 197 -3.25 -0.64 -2.94
N GLU A 198 -2.20 -0.53 -2.13
CA GLU A 198 -1.95 0.63 -1.28
C GLU A 198 -1.69 1.91 -2.08
N ALA A 199 -1.02 1.80 -3.24
CA ALA A 199 -0.78 2.90 -4.14
C ALA A 199 -2.08 3.43 -4.77
N MET A 200 -2.99 2.54 -5.21
CA MET A 200 -4.35 2.91 -5.62
C MET A 200 -5.13 3.61 -4.50
N LEU A 201 -5.05 3.11 -3.27
CA LEU A 201 -5.69 3.72 -2.10
C LEU A 201 -5.10 5.09 -1.72
N CYS A 202 -3.85 5.38 -2.12
CA CYS A 202 -3.20 6.68 -1.96
C CYS A 202 -3.51 7.68 -3.09
N MET A 203 -4.28 7.30 -4.12
CA MET A 203 -4.60 8.21 -5.23
C MET A 203 -5.53 9.35 -4.76
N PRO A 204 -5.35 10.60 -5.23
CA PRO A 204 -6.12 11.74 -4.74
C PRO A 204 -7.63 11.58 -4.88
N GLU A 205 -8.11 10.92 -5.92
CA GLU A 205 -9.55 10.66 -6.14
C GLU A 205 -10.13 9.75 -5.05
N ILE A 206 -9.35 8.77 -4.58
CA ILE A 206 -9.73 7.89 -3.47
C ILE A 206 -9.63 8.64 -2.13
N LEU A 207 -8.49 9.28 -1.85
CA LEU A 207 -8.28 9.99 -0.58
C LEU A 207 -9.31 11.11 -0.34
N ASN A 208 -9.63 11.89 -1.38
CA ASN A 208 -10.60 12.99 -1.28
C ASN A 208 -12.07 12.52 -1.22
N SER A 209 -12.36 11.25 -1.53
CA SER A 209 -13.71 10.66 -1.38
C SER A 209 -13.91 9.90 -0.07
N LEU A 210 -12.88 9.76 0.77
CA LEU A 210 -12.98 9.09 2.07
C LEU A 210 -13.89 9.86 3.03
N THR A 211 -14.90 9.17 3.56
CA THR A 211 -15.54 9.59 4.81
C THR A 211 -14.60 9.35 6.00
N VAL A 212 -14.78 10.12 7.09
CA VAL A 212 -14.11 9.91 8.38
C VAL A 212 -14.15 8.42 8.81
N LYS A 213 -15.30 7.77 8.61
CA LYS A 213 -15.49 6.36 8.95
C LYS A 213 -14.61 5.45 8.08
N GLN A 214 -14.62 5.62 6.75
CA GLN A 214 -13.81 4.82 5.83
C GLN A 214 -12.30 5.01 6.10
N ALA A 215 -11.85 6.25 6.33
CA ALA A 215 -10.48 6.52 6.69
C ALA A 215 -10.07 5.78 7.98
N LYS A 216 -10.89 5.82 9.03
CA LYS A 216 -10.62 5.09 10.29
C LYS A 216 -10.59 3.58 10.10
N GLU A 217 -11.51 3.01 9.33
CA GLU A 217 -11.49 1.58 8.99
C GLU A 217 -10.23 1.18 8.20
N LEU A 218 -9.76 2.06 7.31
CA LEU A 218 -8.54 1.85 6.53
C LEU A 218 -7.28 1.94 7.42
N ALA A 219 -7.19 2.96 8.28
CA ALA A 219 -6.09 3.09 9.24
C ALA A 219 -6.02 1.90 10.22
N ALA A 220 -7.17 1.37 10.67
CA ALA A 220 -7.23 0.16 11.48
C ALA A 220 -6.72 -1.08 10.72
N ALA A 221 -7.05 -1.22 9.43
CA ALA A 221 -6.54 -2.30 8.58
C ALA A 221 -5.01 -2.17 8.35
N CYS A 222 -4.51 -0.95 8.14
CA CYS A 222 -3.07 -0.68 8.06
C CYS A 222 -2.37 -1.02 9.38
N ALA A 223 -2.96 -0.67 10.54
CA ALA A 223 -2.41 -0.98 11.86
C ALA A 223 -2.28 -2.49 12.10
N GLN A 224 -3.28 -3.28 11.69
CA GLN A 224 -3.25 -4.75 11.74
C GLN A 224 -2.13 -5.31 10.85
N LYS A 225 -2.00 -4.84 9.61
CA LYS A 225 -0.92 -5.25 8.69
C LYS A 225 0.45 -4.89 9.22
N ILE A 226 0.65 -3.66 9.71
CA ILE A 226 1.90 -3.21 10.34
C ILE A 226 2.24 -4.10 11.53
N SER A 227 1.27 -4.41 12.40
CA SER A 227 1.49 -5.32 13.53
C SER A 227 1.94 -6.71 13.07
N LYS A 228 1.36 -7.26 12.00
CA LYS A 228 1.73 -8.57 11.46
C LYS A 228 3.17 -8.55 10.91
N ILE A 229 3.50 -7.55 10.08
CA ILE A 229 4.81 -7.41 9.44
C ILE A 229 5.93 -7.12 10.46
N VAL A 230 5.70 -6.27 11.48
CA VAL A 230 6.70 -5.97 12.53
C VAL A 230 7.08 -7.21 13.35
N ASN A 231 6.16 -8.16 13.49
CA ASN A 231 6.33 -9.37 14.32
C ASN A 231 6.75 -10.61 13.51
N ASP A 232 6.83 -10.53 12.18
CA ASP A 232 7.38 -11.58 11.30
C ASP A 232 8.78 -11.15 10.83
N GLU A 233 9.82 -11.74 11.42
CA GLU A 233 11.22 -11.48 11.04
C GLU A 233 11.53 -11.86 9.58
N ASN A 234 10.68 -12.65 8.92
CA ASN A 234 10.83 -13.10 7.53
C ASN A 234 9.69 -12.57 6.64
N SER A 235 9.16 -11.38 6.96
CA SER A 235 8.08 -10.77 6.19
C SER A 235 8.59 -10.15 4.88
N PRO A 236 8.06 -10.53 3.70
CA PRO A 236 8.46 -9.93 2.42
C PRO A 236 7.79 -8.57 2.16
N TYR A 237 6.92 -8.11 3.08
CA TYR A 237 6.10 -6.91 2.92
C TYR A 237 6.79 -5.67 3.50
N SER A 238 6.74 -4.56 2.77
CA SER A 238 7.33 -3.30 3.24
C SER A 238 6.33 -2.48 4.08
N LEU A 239 6.79 -2.00 5.24
CA LEU A 239 5.98 -1.18 6.16
C LEU A 239 5.78 0.26 5.70
N SER A 240 6.67 0.78 4.86
CA SER A 240 6.71 2.20 4.49
C SER A 240 5.44 2.66 3.78
N THR A 241 4.92 1.83 2.87
CA THR A 241 3.72 2.14 2.08
C THR A 241 2.46 2.02 2.93
N THR A 242 2.33 0.96 3.74
CA THR A 242 1.24 0.79 4.71
C THR A 242 1.15 1.93 5.73
N MET A 243 2.30 2.37 6.26
CA MET A 243 2.37 3.52 7.18
C MET A 243 1.99 4.83 6.49
N TYR A 244 2.45 5.04 5.25
CA TYR A 244 2.12 6.23 4.47
C TYR A 244 0.61 6.29 4.21
N LEU A 245 0.01 5.18 3.76
CA LEU A 245 -1.43 5.06 3.53
C LEU A 245 -2.26 5.40 4.78
N ALA A 246 -1.88 4.86 5.93
CA ALA A 246 -2.54 5.19 7.20
C ALA A 246 -2.45 6.69 7.52
N ALA A 247 -1.31 7.32 7.27
CA ALA A 247 -1.10 8.74 7.53
C ALA A 247 -1.88 9.65 6.55
N VAL A 248 -1.83 9.38 5.23
CA VAL A 248 -2.51 10.24 4.24
C VAL A 248 -4.03 10.08 4.26
N SER A 249 -4.56 8.88 4.54
CA SER A 249 -6.00 8.67 4.69
C SER A 249 -6.57 9.42 5.89
N GLN A 250 -5.86 9.44 7.02
CA GLN A 250 -6.25 10.27 8.17
C GLN A 250 -6.07 11.76 7.90
N TYR A 251 -5.01 12.18 7.20
CA TYR A 251 -4.79 13.58 6.85
C TYR A 251 -5.88 14.14 5.93
N ALA A 252 -6.35 13.35 4.97
CA ALA A 252 -7.42 13.74 4.05
C ALA A 252 -8.80 13.85 4.75
N ALA A 253 -9.08 13.01 5.75
CA ALA A 253 -10.42 12.85 6.32
C ALA A 253 -10.60 13.37 7.76
N SER A 254 -9.53 13.76 8.47
CA SER A 254 -9.60 14.15 9.89
C SER A 254 -8.93 15.51 10.14
N GLU A 255 -9.74 16.51 10.48
CA GLU A 255 -9.27 17.86 10.86
C GLU A 255 -8.28 17.79 12.03
N GLU A 256 -8.55 16.97 13.04
CA GLU A 256 -7.68 16.76 14.20
C GLU A 256 -6.29 16.23 13.79
N PHE A 257 -6.24 15.25 12.89
CA PHE A 257 -4.97 14.71 12.41
C PHE A 257 -4.24 15.71 11.51
N ALA A 258 -4.97 16.42 10.67
CA ALA A 258 -4.42 17.50 9.83
C ALA A 258 -3.82 18.63 10.68
N GLU A 259 -4.43 19.02 11.81
CA GLU A 259 -3.84 19.98 12.75
C GLU A 259 -2.52 19.48 13.35
N ILE A 260 -2.46 18.21 13.79
CA ILE A 260 -1.24 17.59 14.33
C ILE A 260 -0.11 17.59 13.29
N VAL A 261 -0.42 17.22 12.05
CA VAL A 261 0.55 17.20 10.93
C VAL A 261 1.01 18.61 10.56
N ASN A 262 0.08 19.54 10.34
CA ASN A 262 0.40 20.89 9.87
C ASN A 262 1.21 21.71 10.91
N ALA A 263 1.20 21.30 12.18
CA ALA A 263 2.07 21.87 13.22
C ALA A 263 3.56 21.47 13.12
N SER A 264 3.96 20.59 12.20
CA SER A 264 5.33 20.13 12.02
C SER A 264 5.72 20.05 10.54
N SER A 265 6.81 20.73 10.16
CA SER A 265 7.33 20.69 8.79
C SER A 265 7.75 19.27 8.37
N GLY A 266 8.40 18.50 9.26
CA GLY A 266 8.78 17.12 8.96
C GLY A 266 7.58 16.16 8.82
N ALA A 267 6.52 16.35 9.62
CA ALA A 267 5.31 15.53 9.50
C ALA A 267 4.52 15.88 8.23
N LYS A 268 4.40 17.17 7.92
CA LYS A 268 3.79 17.65 6.69
C LYS A 268 4.56 17.16 5.45
N ARG A 269 5.88 17.24 5.47
CA ARG A 269 6.75 16.70 4.41
C ARG A 269 6.58 15.20 4.21
N TYR A 270 6.39 14.43 5.29
CA TYR A 270 6.09 13.00 5.17
C TYR A 270 4.75 12.74 4.43
N ILE A 271 3.71 13.55 4.69
CA ILE A 271 2.44 13.47 3.97
C ILE A 271 2.58 13.88 2.50
N GLU A 272 3.30 14.97 2.22
CA GLU A 272 3.41 15.56 0.87
C GLU A 272 4.40 14.81 -0.05
N GLU A 273 5.53 14.31 0.48
CA GLU A 273 6.61 13.68 -0.30
C GLU A 273 6.74 12.16 -0.07
N GLY A 274 6.07 11.60 0.95
CA GLY A 274 6.33 10.23 1.42
C GLY A 274 7.68 10.06 2.16
N ILE A 275 8.48 11.13 2.27
CA ILE A 275 9.82 11.11 2.86
C ILE A 275 9.73 11.40 4.36
N LEU A 276 9.92 10.38 5.20
CA LEU A 276 10.04 10.59 6.64
C LEU A 276 11.47 11.07 6.97
N VAL A 277 11.58 12.24 7.60
CA VAL A 277 12.80 12.69 8.27
C VAL A 277 12.52 12.80 9.77
N PRO A 278 12.81 11.76 10.57
CA PRO A 278 12.41 11.73 11.98
C PRO A 278 12.91 12.92 12.81
N ASP A 279 14.10 13.45 12.48
CA ASP A 279 14.71 14.59 13.20
C ASP A 279 14.03 15.94 12.88
N GLU A 280 13.26 16.03 11.80
CA GLU A 280 12.40 17.20 11.48
C GLU A 280 11.04 17.14 12.21
N ILE A 281 10.78 16.07 12.97
CA ILE A 281 9.54 15.87 13.75
C ILE A 281 9.89 15.94 15.24
N SER A 282 9.26 16.87 15.97
CA SER A 282 9.48 16.98 17.41
C SER A 282 8.92 15.77 18.18
N ASP A 283 9.48 15.45 19.35
CA ASP A 283 8.94 14.36 20.17
C ASP A 283 7.49 14.64 20.62
N ASP A 284 7.07 15.90 20.76
CA ASP A 284 5.67 16.21 21.10
C ASP A 284 4.73 15.89 19.93
N THR A 285 5.10 16.31 18.72
CA THR A 285 4.38 15.98 17.48
C THR A 285 4.32 14.46 17.28
N LEU A 286 5.46 13.77 17.38
CA LEU A 286 5.52 12.32 17.22
C LEU A 286 4.64 11.59 18.26
N GLY A 287 4.63 12.08 19.50
CA GLY A 287 3.74 11.56 20.54
C GLY A 287 2.26 11.77 20.25
N ARG A 288 1.87 12.94 19.70
CA ARG A 288 0.49 13.22 19.28
C ARG A 288 0.03 12.31 18.15
N ILE A 289 0.88 12.12 17.13
CA ILE A 289 0.60 11.21 16.01
C ILE A 289 0.39 9.78 16.53
N VAL A 290 1.28 9.28 17.39
CA VAL A 290 1.16 7.94 17.99
C VAL A 290 -0.11 7.81 18.83
N SER A 291 -0.42 8.80 19.68
CA SER A 291 -1.66 8.76 20.48
C SER A 291 -2.92 8.83 19.64
N TYR A 292 -2.95 9.63 18.57
CA TYR A 292 -4.09 9.69 17.66
C TYR A 292 -4.43 8.31 17.10
N PHE A 293 -3.43 7.58 16.59
CA PHE A 293 -3.62 6.23 16.06
C PHE A 293 -3.89 5.16 17.13
N GLN A 294 -3.56 5.41 18.40
CA GLN A 294 -3.93 4.53 19.52
C GLN A 294 -5.41 4.69 19.95
N GLU A 295 -6.09 5.74 19.50
CA GLU A 295 -7.48 6.08 19.83
C GLU A 295 -8.47 5.79 18.68
N LEU A 296 -8.01 5.16 17.58
CA LEU A 296 -8.83 4.74 16.42
C LEU A 296 -9.49 3.36 16.60
#